data_AF-A0A7J7HHH1-F1
#
_entry.id   AF-A0A7J7HHH1-F1
#
_cell.length_a   1.000
_cell.length_b   1.000
_cell.length_c   1.000
_cell.angle_alpha   90.00
_cell.angle_beta   90.00
_cell.angle_gamma   90.00
#
_symmetry.space_group_name_H-M   'P 1'
#
loop_
_entity.id
_entity.type
_entity.pdbx_description
1 polymer ?
#
loop_
_entity_poly.entity_id
_entity_poly.type
_entity_poly.pdbx_seq_one_letter_code
_entity_poly.pdbx_strand_id
1 'polypeptide(L)'
;MAATSASSKSKSFVVFLLITVASFCFQSALADNGPAQILTNALLCFNNKFIYNRCNEAYRLNQSGDLNVPPEATDQFCNGACLSETQGLLNCLENIFSNFMFYNKATIGDIRGTLRGGCSYTNQRGSV
;
A
#
# COMPACT_ATOMS: atom_id res chain seq x y z
N MET A 1 -10.96 66.51 31.78
CA MET A 1 -9.76 65.64 31.86
C MET A 1 -10.10 64.37 31.11
N ALA A 2 -9.43 64.12 29.99
CA ALA A 2 -9.74 63.01 29.09
C ALA A 2 -9.19 61.69 29.64
N ALA A 3 -10.05 60.69 29.78
CA ALA A 3 -9.65 59.32 30.08
C ALA A 3 -9.04 58.71 28.80
N THR A 4 -7.74 58.48 28.81
CA THR A 4 -7.04 57.70 27.79
C THR A 4 -7.53 56.26 27.80
N SER A 5 -8.23 55.88 26.73
CA SER A 5 -8.69 54.53 26.45
C SER A 5 -7.51 53.62 26.09
N ALA A 6 -7.25 52.63 26.95
CA ALA A 6 -6.25 51.60 26.72
C ALA A 6 -6.68 50.68 25.55
N SER A 7 -5.75 50.51 24.62
CA SER A 7 -5.88 49.74 23.37
C SER A 7 -6.24 48.26 23.61
N SER A 8 -7.47 47.89 23.27
CA SER A 8 -8.02 46.52 23.29
C SER A 8 -7.86 45.78 21.95
N LYS A 9 -6.87 46.14 21.12
CA LYS A 9 -6.64 45.49 19.81
C LYS A 9 -5.55 44.40 19.85
N SER A 10 -4.62 44.48 20.80
CA SER A 10 -3.44 43.60 20.86
C SER A 10 -3.77 42.16 21.31
N LYS A 11 -4.66 41.98 22.30
CA LYS A 11 -5.01 40.65 22.83
C LYS A 11 -5.75 39.77 21.80
N SER A 12 -6.60 40.37 20.98
CA SER A 12 -7.39 39.65 19.97
C SER A 12 -6.51 39.12 18.82
N PHE A 13 -5.47 39.88 18.43
CA PHE A 13 -4.53 39.47 17.38
C PHE A 13 -3.64 38.31 17.81
N VAL A 14 -3.17 38.31 19.06
CA VAL A 14 -2.35 37.22 19.63
C VAL A 14 -3.14 35.92 19.71
N VAL A 15 -4.42 35.97 20.10
CA VAL A 15 -5.30 34.78 20.13
C VAL A 15 -5.51 34.22 18.72
N PHE A 16 -5.72 35.07 17.72
CA PHE A 16 -5.87 34.64 16.33
C PHE A 16 -4.59 34.01 15.75
N LEU A 17 -3.42 34.56 16.11
CA LEU A 17 -2.11 34.00 15.77
C LEU A 17 -1.88 32.62 16.42
N LEU A 18 -2.26 32.45 17.69
CA LEU A 18 -2.12 31.17 18.39
C LEU A 18 -3.04 30.09 17.80
N ILE A 19 -4.28 30.46 17.42
CA ILE A 19 -5.22 29.52 16.81
C ILE A 19 -4.73 29.07 15.43
N THR A 20 -4.20 29.99 14.61
CA THR A 20 -3.69 29.65 13.27
C THR A 20 -2.41 28.80 13.32
N VAL A 21 -1.50 29.05 14.25
CA VAL A 21 -0.31 28.21 14.46
C VAL A 21 -0.70 26.81 14.95
N ALA A 22 -1.66 26.70 15.88
CA ALA A 22 -2.16 25.40 16.35
C ALA A 22 -2.86 24.60 15.23
N SER A 23 -3.62 25.27 14.34
CA SER A 23 -4.20 24.64 13.15
C SER A 23 -3.15 24.20 12.14
N PHE A 24 -2.10 25.01 11.89
CA PHE A 24 -1.00 24.63 11.00
C PHE A 24 -0.16 23.46 11.55
N CYS A 25 0.01 23.35 12.88
CA CYS A 25 0.67 22.20 13.51
C CYS A 25 -0.17 20.92 13.48
N PHE A 26 -1.49 21.02 13.33
CA PHE A 26 -2.37 19.86 13.22
C PHE A 26 -2.28 19.18 11.84
N GLN A 27 -2.01 19.96 10.79
CA GLN A 27 -1.95 19.45 9.41
C GLN A 27 -0.73 18.55 9.17
N SER A 28 0.41 18.82 9.81
CA SER A 28 1.64 18.07 9.62
C SER A 28 1.64 16.69 10.30
N ALA A 29 0.77 16.47 11.30
CA ALA A 29 0.62 15.17 11.98
C ALA A 29 -0.25 14.16 11.20
N LEU A 30 -0.97 14.61 10.16
CA LEU A 30 -1.82 13.76 9.31
C LEU A 30 -1.07 13.20 8.08
N ALA A 31 0.19 13.57 7.88
CA ALA A 31 1.02 13.05 6.79
C ALA A 31 1.78 11.77 7.17
N ASP A 32 1.48 11.17 8.33
CA ASP A 32 1.92 9.82 8.64
C ASP A 32 0.86 8.84 8.10
N ASN A 33 1.23 8.04 7.10
CA ASN A 33 0.40 6.94 6.61
C ASN A 33 0.35 5.90 7.73
N GLY A 34 -0.47 6.13 8.75
CA GLY A 34 -0.64 5.21 9.86
C GLY A 34 -1.00 3.81 9.34
N PRO A 35 -0.80 2.76 10.14
CA PRO A 35 -0.99 1.37 9.72
C PRO A 35 -2.39 1.11 9.11
N ALA A 36 -3.42 1.81 9.59
CA ALA A 36 -4.77 1.75 9.01
C ALA A 36 -4.85 2.32 7.58
N GLN A 37 -4.14 3.42 7.29
CA GLN A 37 -4.11 4.04 5.97
C GLN A 37 -3.34 3.16 4.97
N ILE A 38 -2.23 2.55 5.39
CA ILE A 38 -1.46 1.60 4.55
C ILE A 38 -2.32 0.39 4.18
N LEU A 39 -3.04 -0.20 5.14
CA LEU A 39 -3.95 -1.32 4.87
C LEU A 39 -5.08 -0.93 3.92
N THR A 40 -5.66 0.26 4.11
CA THR A 40 -6.73 0.78 3.24
C THR A 40 -6.21 1.03 1.81
N ASN A 41 -5.00 1.57 1.67
CA ASN A 41 -4.43 1.84 0.37
C ASN A 41 -4.02 0.54 -0.36
N ALA A 42 -3.45 -0.44 0.35
CA ALA A 42 -3.15 -1.75 -0.22
C ALA A 42 -4.40 -2.48 -0.72
N LEU A 43 -5.53 -2.34 0.00
CA LEU A 43 -6.81 -2.90 -0.39
C LEU A 43 -7.28 -2.37 -1.76
N LEU A 44 -6.92 -1.14 -2.14
CA LEU A 44 -7.20 -0.61 -3.47
C LEU A 44 -6.54 -1.46 -4.56
N CYS A 45 -5.32 -1.93 -4.36
CA CYS A 45 -4.62 -2.79 -5.31
C CYS A 45 -5.27 -4.18 -5.40
N PHE A 46 -5.59 -4.80 -4.26
CA PHE A 46 -6.22 -6.13 -4.23
C PHE A 46 -7.63 -6.14 -4.82
N ASN A 47 -8.40 -5.06 -4.65
CA ASN A 47 -9.75 -4.93 -5.18
C ASN A 47 -9.80 -4.32 -6.60
N ASN A 48 -8.65 -4.04 -7.21
CA ASN A 48 -8.60 -3.46 -8.53
C ASN A 48 -8.91 -4.53 -9.60
N LYS A 49 -10.15 -4.53 -10.08
CA LYS A 49 -10.61 -5.43 -11.15
C LYS A 49 -9.89 -5.25 -12.49
N PHE A 50 -9.13 -4.16 -12.69
CA PHE A 50 -8.31 -3.98 -13.88
C PHE A 50 -6.97 -4.72 -13.78
N ILE A 51 -6.47 -5.00 -12.57
CA ILE A 51 -5.25 -5.79 -12.37
C ILE A 51 -5.57 -7.27 -12.55
N TYR A 52 -6.44 -7.82 -11.71
CA TYR A 52 -6.86 -9.21 -11.82
C TYR A 52 -8.17 -9.32 -12.60
N ASN A 53 -8.07 -9.54 -13.92
CA ASN A 53 -9.23 -9.67 -14.80
C ASN A 53 -9.35 -11.02 -15.51
N ARG A 54 -8.24 -11.76 -15.69
CA ARG A 54 -8.24 -13.08 -16.35
C ARG A 54 -7.68 -14.18 -15.47
N CYS A 55 -6.84 -13.89 -14.49
CA CYS A 55 -6.28 -14.93 -13.63
C CYS A 55 -7.38 -15.62 -12.84
N ASN A 56 -7.33 -16.95 -12.78
CA ASN A 56 -8.21 -17.74 -11.92
C ASN A 56 -8.03 -17.29 -10.46
N GLU A 57 -9.13 -16.98 -9.79
CA GLU A 57 -9.16 -16.51 -8.41
C GLU A 57 -8.41 -17.44 -7.45
N ALA A 58 -8.46 -18.75 -7.67
CA ALA A 58 -7.76 -19.74 -6.86
C ALA A 58 -6.23 -19.57 -6.85
N TYR A 59 -5.67 -18.95 -7.89
CA TYR A 59 -4.22 -18.80 -8.08
C TYR A 59 -3.73 -17.37 -7.84
N ARG A 60 -4.61 -16.45 -7.41
CA ARG A 60 -4.23 -15.05 -7.18
C ARG A 60 -3.48 -14.92 -5.86
N LEU A 61 -2.41 -14.11 -5.88
CA LEU A 61 -1.76 -13.64 -4.66
C LEU A 61 -2.76 -12.85 -3.80
N ASN A 62 -2.87 -13.21 -2.54
CA ASN A 62 -3.76 -12.57 -1.56
C ASN A 62 -2.97 -11.79 -0.48
N GLN A 63 -3.66 -11.14 0.45
CA GLN A 63 -3.04 -10.36 1.53
C GLN A 63 -2.21 -11.21 2.51
N SER A 64 -2.50 -12.51 2.60
CA SER A 64 -1.71 -13.44 3.41
C SER A 64 -0.28 -13.59 2.88
N GLY A 65 -0.09 -13.33 1.58
CA GLY A 65 1.20 -13.47 0.90
C GLY A 65 1.38 -14.84 0.23
N ASP A 66 0.28 -15.56 0.02
CA ASP A 66 0.30 -16.92 -0.51
C ASP A 66 -0.15 -16.97 -1.96
N LEU A 67 0.54 -17.79 -2.75
CA LEU A 67 0.19 -18.23 -4.10
C LEU A 67 -0.11 -19.73 -3.99
N ASN A 68 -1.34 -20.14 -4.29
CA ASN A 68 -1.77 -21.53 -4.15
C ASN A 68 -1.82 -22.21 -5.51
N VAL A 69 -0.68 -22.24 -6.22
CA VAL A 69 -0.61 -22.80 -7.57
C VAL A 69 -0.19 -24.27 -7.48
N PRO A 70 -1.09 -25.23 -7.80
CA PRO A 70 -0.70 -26.63 -7.79
C PRO A 70 0.32 -26.92 -8.90
N PRO A 71 1.18 -27.94 -8.75
CA PRO A 71 2.20 -28.29 -9.75
C PRO A 71 1.63 -28.44 -11.17
N GLU A 72 0.45 -29.04 -11.29
CA GLU A 72 -0.24 -29.28 -12.57
C GLU A 72 -0.70 -27.98 -13.27
N ALA A 73 -0.86 -26.89 -12.52
CA ALA A 73 -1.27 -25.59 -13.04
C ALA A 73 -0.09 -24.62 -13.23
N THR A 74 1.14 -25.03 -12.87
CA THR A 74 2.33 -24.15 -12.92
C THR A 74 2.55 -23.59 -14.33
N ASP A 75 2.47 -24.43 -15.36
CA ASP A 75 2.70 -23.98 -16.74
C ASP A 75 1.63 -23.00 -17.21
N GLN A 76 0.36 -23.23 -16.83
CA GLN A 76 -0.72 -22.32 -17.14
C GLN A 76 -0.56 -20.99 -16.39
N PHE A 77 -0.12 -21.02 -15.13
CA PHE A 77 0.12 -19.83 -14.33
C PHE A 77 1.27 -18.99 -14.92
N CYS A 78 2.41 -19.63 -15.19
CA CYS A 78 3.64 -18.98 -15.62
C CYS A 78 3.61 -18.48 -17.05
N ASN A 79 2.86 -19.14 -17.95
CA ASN A 79 2.71 -18.72 -19.35
C ASN A 79 1.40 -17.97 -19.61
N GLY A 80 0.56 -17.78 -18.59
CA GLY A 80 -0.76 -17.17 -18.70
C GLY A 80 -0.84 -15.77 -18.08
N ALA A 81 -2.07 -15.29 -17.94
CA ALA A 81 -2.34 -13.97 -17.38
C ALA A 81 -1.89 -13.85 -15.91
N CYS A 82 -1.98 -14.92 -15.13
CA CYS A 82 -1.72 -14.89 -13.69
C CYS A 82 -0.37 -14.32 -13.32
N LEU A 83 0.73 -14.77 -13.96
CA LEU A 83 2.06 -14.21 -13.68
C LEU A 83 2.12 -12.70 -13.91
N SER A 84 1.58 -12.23 -15.05
CA SER A 84 1.58 -10.80 -15.40
C SER A 84 0.67 -9.96 -14.49
N GLU A 85 -0.48 -10.51 -14.09
CA GLU A 85 -1.44 -9.82 -13.22
C GLU A 85 -0.92 -9.75 -11.78
N THR A 86 -0.28 -10.81 -11.29
CA THR A 86 0.41 -10.80 -10.00
C THR A 86 1.56 -9.79 -9.98
N GLN A 87 2.35 -9.68 -11.06
CA GLN A 87 3.36 -8.62 -11.18
C GLN A 87 2.72 -7.22 -11.16
N GLY A 88 1.56 -7.04 -11.80
CA GLY A 88 0.78 -5.80 -11.75
C GLY A 88 0.33 -5.44 -10.33
N LEU A 89 -0.17 -6.42 -9.55
CA LEU A 89 -0.51 -6.24 -8.14
C LEU A 89 0.71 -5.77 -7.33
N LEU A 90 1.85 -6.46 -7.49
CA LEU A 90 3.09 -6.13 -6.77
C LEU A 90 3.58 -4.71 -7.08
N ASN A 91 3.50 -4.29 -8.35
CA ASN A 91 3.84 -2.93 -8.76
C ASN A 91 2.87 -1.90 -8.15
N CYS A 92 1.58 -2.21 -8.08
CA CYS A 92 0.59 -1.35 -7.42
C CYS A 92 0.92 -1.16 -5.93
N LEU A 93 1.24 -2.26 -5.22
CA LEU A 93 1.60 -2.21 -3.80
C LEU A 93 2.89 -1.40 -3.56
N GLU A 94 3.92 -1.62 -4.37
CA GLU A 94 5.20 -0.92 -4.26
C GLU A 94 5.06 0.59 -4.48
N ASN A 95 4.21 1.01 -5.42
CA ASN A 95 3.94 2.42 -5.70
C ASN A 95 3.20 3.13 -4.56
N ILE A 96 2.40 2.39 -3.78
CA ILE A 96 1.67 2.93 -2.63
C ILE A 96 2.57 2.94 -1.40
N PHE A 97 3.30 1.85 -1.17
CA PHE A 97 4.14 1.68 0.01
C PHE A 97 5.32 0.78 -0.31
N SER A 98 6.49 1.38 -0.50
CA SER A 98 7.71 0.68 -0.94
C SER A 98 8.18 -0.43 0.00
N ASN A 99 7.81 -0.36 1.29
CA ASN A 99 8.17 -1.35 2.31
C ASN A 99 6.96 -2.21 2.72
N PHE A 100 6.05 -2.48 1.77
CA PHE A 100 4.90 -3.34 2.02
C PHE A 100 5.35 -4.75 2.43
N MET A 101 4.74 -5.25 3.50
CA MET A 101 4.90 -6.62 3.96
C MET A 101 3.53 -7.32 4.00
N PHE A 102 3.50 -8.54 3.49
CA PHE A 102 2.35 -9.43 3.58
C PHE A 102 2.19 -9.96 5.01
N TYR A 103 1.04 -10.57 5.32
CA TYR A 103 0.81 -11.09 6.68
C TYR A 103 1.78 -12.20 7.07
N ASN A 104 2.22 -13.03 6.11
CA ASN A 104 3.28 -14.03 6.30
C ASN A 104 4.70 -13.44 6.42
N LYS A 105 4.83 -12.11 6.48
CA LYS A 105 6.10 -11.35 6.57
C LYS A 105 6.95 -11.37 5.31
N ALA A 106 6.45 -11.91 4.19
CA ALA A 106 7.11 -11.73 2.91
C ALA A 106 7.12 -10.25 2.52
N THR A 107 8.21 -9.81 1.92
CA THR A 107 8.29 -8.54 1.20
C THR A 107 7.83 -8.72 -0.25
N ILE A 108 7.59 -7.62 -0.95
CA ILE A 108 7.38 -7.66 -2.41
C ILE A 108 8.54 -8.36 -3.14
N GLY A 109 9.77 -8.16 -2.66
CA GLY A 109 10.97 -8.80 -3.20
C GLY A 109 10.92 -10.32 -3.05
N ASP A 110 10.50 -10.82 -1.90
CA ASP A 110 10.39 -12.26 -1.63
C ASP A 110 9.38 -12.92 -2.57
N ILE A 111 8.20 -12.31 -2.74
CA ILE A 111 7.18 -12.83 -3.67
C ILE A 111 7.70 -12.83 -5.12
N ARG A 112 8.40 -11.77 -5.55
CA ARG A 112 9.04 -11.75 -6.89
C ARG A 112 10.08 -12.84 -7.03
N GLY A 113 10.82 -13.16 -5.96
CA GLY A 113 11.75 -14.28 -5.88
C GLY A 113 11.05 -15.61 -6.09
N THR A 114 9.97 -15.87 -5.34
CA THR A 114 9.14 -17.08 -5.48
C THR A 114 8.61 -17.24 -6.90
N LEU A 115 8.06 -16.18 -7.50
CA LEU A 115 7.58 -16.20 -8.89
C LEU A 115 8.70 -16.55 -9.89
N ARG A 116 9.90 -15.97 -9.72
CA ARG A 116 11.05 -16.26 -10.59
C ARG A 116 11.50 -17.71 -10.45
N GLY A 117 11.60 -18.24 -9.24
CA GLY A 117 11.96 -19.64 -9.00
C GLY A 117 10.90 -20.59 -9.55
N GLY A 118 9.65 -20.38 -9.14
CA GLY A 118 8.49 -21.18 -9.52
C GLY A 118 8.20 -21.23 -11.02
N CYS A 119 8.50 -20.15 -11.76
CA CYS A 119 8.34 -20.08 -13.21
C CYS A 119 9.62 -20.33 -14.02
N SER A 120 10.76 -20.58 -13.36
CA SER A 120 12.02 -20.91 -14.03
C SER A 120 11.99 -22.33 -14.63
N TYR A 121 13.06 -22.69 -15.34
CA TYR A 121 13.32 -24.06 -15.81
C TYR A 121 14.30 -24.81 -14.88
N THR A 122 14.35 -24.42 -13.60
CA THR A 122 15.21 -25.07 -12.60
C THR A 122 14.43 -26.09 -11.77
N ASN A 123 15.09 -26.75 -10.81
CA ASN A 123 14.44 -27.63 -9.84
C ASN A 123 13.46 -26.91 -8.90
N GLN A 124 13.42 -25.56 -8.92
CA GLN A 124 12.45 -24.76 -8.17
C GLN A 124 11.13 -24.57 -8.91
N ARG A 125 11.01 -25.01 -10.18
CA ARG A 125 9.78 -24.89 -10.96
C ARG A 125 8.61 -25.54 -10.21
N GLY A 126 7.49 -24.83 -10.16
CA GLY A 126 6.30 -25.28 -9.42
C GLY A 126 6.34 -25.04 -7.91
N SER A 127 7.42 -24.44 -7.39
CA SER A 127 7.44 -23.86 -6.03
C SER A 127 6.86 -22.45 -6.06
N VAL A 128 5.61 -22.33 -6.51
CA VAL A 128 4.87 -21.07 -6.62
C VAL A 128 3.76 -21.00 -5.60
#